data_AF-Q9YDQ2-F1
#
_entry.id   AF-Q9YDQ2-F1
#
_cell.length_a   1.000
_cell.length_b   1.000
_cell.length_c   1.000
_cell.angle_alpha   90.00
_cell.angle_beta   90.00
_cell.angle_gamma   90.00
#
_symmetry.space_group_name_H-M   'P 1'
#
loop_
_entity.id
_entity.type
_entity.pdbx_description
1 polymer ?
#
loop_
_entity_poly.entity_id
_entity_poly.type
_entity_poly.pdbx_seq_one_letter_code
_entity_poly.pdbx_strand_id
1 'polypeptide(L)'
;MRLRRRRRRGSRCPVPRENPRTGRKTKYLGHRVRDVGGSGLDSPREFRGILREVTRDYREGCISKRTARGRLLLLYRLTYPRYNRKARRIPASTRRRLREEIRRAMESL
;
A
#
# COMPACT_ATOMS: atom_id res chain seq x y z
N MET A 1 29.08 -17.98 31.85
CA MET A 1 27.74 -17.96 31.20
C MET A 1 27.81 -17.21 29.86
N ARG A 2 27.58 -17.88 28.73
CA ARG A 2 27.55 -17.22 27.41
C ARG A 2 26.27 -16.40 27.27
N LEU A 3 26.37 -15.08 27.38
CA LEU A 3 25.31 -14.15 27.01
C LEU A 3 24.93 -14.39 25.54
N ARG A 4 23.81 -15.09 25.30
CA ARG A 4 23.19 -15.20 23.98
C ARG A 4 22.87 -13.78 23.51
N ARG A 5 23.74 -13.19 22.69
CA ARG A 5 23.49 -11.94 21.97
C ARG A 5 22.17 -12.13 21.21
N ARG A 6 21.08 -11.53 21.71
CA ARG A 6 19.81 -11.41 20.98
C ARG A 6 20.16 -10.81 19.62
N ARG A 7 20.01 -11.59 18.53
CA ARG A 7 20.13 -11.09 17.16
C ARG A 7 19.27 -9.82 17.09
N ARG A 8 19.90 -8.65 16.89
CA ARG A 8 19.18 -7.41 16.55
C ARG A 8 18.37 -7.76 15.31
N ARG A 9 17.06 -7.99 15.45
CA ARG A 9 16.17 -8.19 14.29
C ARG A 9 16.36 -6.93 13.46
N GLY A 10 16.87 -7.08 12.24
CA GLY A 10 17.08 -5.96 11.32
C GLY A 10 15.83 -5.08 11.29
N SER A 11 16.02 -3.78 11.05
CA SER A 11 14.97 -2.77 11.04
C SER A 11 13.67 -3.32 10.45
N ARG A 12 12.67 -3.60 11.30
CA ARG A 12 11.35 -4.12 10.88
C ARG A 12 10.70 -3.19 9.88
N CYS A 13 11.09 -1.92 9.92
CA CYS A 13 10.61 -0.89 9.03
C CYS A 13 11.28 -0.97 7.66
N PRO A 14 10.50 -1.26 6.62
CA PRO A 14 11.05 -1.48 5.29
C PRO A 14 11.58 -0.18 4.68
N VAL A 15 12.80 -0.28 4.13
CA VAL A 15 13.54 0.81 3.49
C VAL A 15 12.82 1.33 2.23
N PRO A 16 12.77 2.66 1.98
CA PRO A 16 12.34 3.20 0.70
C PRO A 16 13.21 2.67 -0.46
N ARG A 17 12.61 2.39 -1.62
CA ARG A 17 13.32 1.96 -2.84
C ARG A 17 13.15 3.01 -3.93
N GLU A 18 14.12 3.12 -4.84
CA GLU A 18 14.08 4.06 -5.95
C GLU A 18 13.12 3.59 -7.04
N ASN A 19 12.21 4.48 -7.43
CA ASN A 19 11.23 4.23 -8.47
C ASN A 19 11.89 4.14 -9.85
N PRO A 20 11.81 2.99 -10.57
CA PRO A 20 12.47 2.82 -11.86
C PRO A 20 11.92 3.77 -12.93
N ARG A 21 10.70 4.31 -12.75
CA ARG A 21 10.11 5.28 -13.68
C ARG A 21 10.46 6.73 -13.36
N THR A 22 10.79 7.08 -12.12
CA THR A 22 10.95 8.50 -11.72
C THR A 22 12.23 8.81 -10.94
N GLY A 23 13.03 7.80 -10.58
CA GLY A 23 14.21 7.93 -9.72
C GLY A 23 13.91 8.28 -8.25
N ARG A 24 12.65 8.61 -7.92
CA ARG A 24 12.27 9.04 -6.56
C ARG A 24 12.17 7.86 -5.61
N LYS A 25 12.64 8.02 -4.37
CA LYS A 25 12.45 7.01 -3.32
C LYS A 25 10.97 6.90 -2.93
N THR A 26 10.29 5.83 -3.36
CA THR A 26 8.89 5.57 -3.00
C THR A 26 8.76 4.27 -2.19
N LYS A 27 7.75 4.22 -1.31
CA LYS A 27 7.60 3.13 -0.33
C LYS A 27 6.52 2.10 -0.72
N TYR A 28 5.54 2.43 -1.57
CA TYR A 28 4.40 1.54 -1.92
C TYR A 28 3.94 1.58 -3.37
N LEU A 29 4.08 2.72 -4.07
CA LEU A 29 3.72 2.83 -5.48
C LEU A 29 4.86 2.27 -6.33
N GLY A 30 4.75 1.00 -6.74
CA GLY A 30 5.63 0.33 -7.71
C GLY A 30 6.70 -0.62 -7.16
N HIS A 31 6.77 -0.91 -5.85
CA HIS A 31 7.90 -1.68 -5.28
C HIS A 31 7.59 -2.81 -4.30
N ARG A 32 6.56 -2.68 -3.47
CA ARG A 32 6.27 -3.69 -2.43
C ARG A 32 5.08 -4.57 -2.72
N VAL A 33 4.13 -4.03 -3.45
CA VAL A 33 3.04 -4.80 -4.00
C VAL A 33 3.45 -5.07 -5.42
N ARG A 34 3.74 -6.34 -5.71
CA ARG A 34 3.99 -6.79 -7.08
C ARG A 34 2.75 -6.45 -7.90
N ASP A 35 2.95 -5.90 -9.08
CA ASP A 35 1.86 -5.72 -10.03
C ASP A 35 1.29 -7.12 -10.39
N VAL A 36 -0.02 -7.22 -10.58
CA VAL A 36 -0.70 -8.48 -10.97
C VAL A 36 -1.25 -8.30 -12.38
N GLY A 37 -0.49 -8.76 -13.38
CA GLY A 37 -0.81 -8.55 -14.78
C GLY A 37 -0.11 -7.32 -15.34
N GLY A 38 -0.86 -6.32 -15.79
CA GLY A 38 -0.28 -5.08 -16.29
C GLY A 38 0.20 -4.17 -15.16
N SER A 39 1.27 -3.40 -15.38
CA SER A 39 1.75 -2.48 -14.33
C SER A 39 0.67 -1.48 -13.91
N GLY A 40 0.44 -1.31 -12.60
CA GLY A 40 -0.35 -0.23 -12.02
C GLY A 40 -1.86 -0.47 -11.89
N LEU A 41 -2.28 -0.90 -10.68
CA LEU A 41 -3.63 -0.83 -10.12
C LEU A 41 -4.75 -1.14 -11.13
N ASP A 42 -4.56 -2.21 -11.90
CA ASP A 42 -5.51 -2.75 -12.86
C ASP A 42 -6.26 -3.98 -12.32
N SER A 43 -5.83 -4.51 -11.17
CA SER A 43 -6.41 -5.65 -10.49
C SER A 43 -6.84 -5.33 -9.06
N PRO A 44 -8.00 -5.83 -8.57
CA PRO A 44 -8.41 -5.69 -7.17
C PRO A 44 -7.38 -6.22 -6.16
N ARG A 45 -6.58 -7.21 -6.57
CA ARG A 45 -5.54 -7.81 -5.71
C ARG A 45 -4.45 -6.80 -5.37
N GLU A 46 -4.11 -5.91 -6.30
CA GLU A 46 -3.09 -4.87 -6.08
C GLU A 46 -3.57 -3.82 -5.09
N PHE A 47 -4.83 -3.38 -5.20
CA PHE A 47 -5.43 -2.46 -4.24
C PHE A 47 -5.39 -3.04 -2.82
N ARG A 48 -5.79 -4.30 -2.65
CA ARG A 48 -5.75 -5.00 -1.36
C ARG A 48 -4.34 -5.20 -0.84
N GLY A 49 -3.39 -5.48 -1.74
CA GLY A 49 -1.97 -5.54 -1.41
C GLY A 49 -1.48 -4.23 -0.81
N ILE A 50 -1.77 -3.09 -1.45
CA ILE A 50 -1.32 -1.78 -0.97
C ILE A 50 -2.00 -1.43 0.35
N LEU A 51 -3.31 -1.69 0.46
CA LEU A 51 -4.07 -1.51 1.70
C LEU A 51 -3.41 -2.24 2.86
N ARG A 52 -3.13 -3.54 2.70
CA ARG A 52 -2.50 -4.39 3.71
C ARG A 52 -1.12 -3.87 4.13
N GLU A 53 -0.28 -3.50 3.17
CA GLU A 53 1.08 -3.02 3.44
C GLU A 53 1.07 -1.67 4.17
N VAL A 54 0.17 -0.75 3.80
CA VAL A 54 0.04 0.54 4.49
C VAL A 54 -0.45 0.35 5.92
N THR A 55 -1.47 -0.49 6.15
CA THR A 55 -1.99 -0.77 7.49
C THR A 55 -0.97 -1.49 8.35
N ARG A 56 -0.22 -2.47 7.80
CA ARG A 56 0.86 -3.15 8.54
C ARG A 56 1.95 -2.18 8.97
N ASP A 57 2.46 -1.39 8.03
CA ASP A 57 3.53 -0.43 8.32
C ASP A 57 3.09 0.65 9.32
N TYR A 58 1.80 1.01 9.36
CA TYR A 58 1.27 1.87 10.41
C TYR A 58 1.27 1.17 11.78
N ARG A 59 0.71 -0.05 11.86
CA ARG A 59 0.65 -0.85 13.10
C ARG A 59 2.04 -1.16 13.67
N GLU A 60 3.04 -1.32 12.82
CA GLU A 60 4.43 -1.57 13.20
C GLU A 60 5.20 -0.28 13.58
N GLY A 61 4.56 0.89 13.54
CA GLY A 61 5.18 2.18 13.84
C GLY A 61 6.14 2.69 12.75
N CYS A 62 6.10 2.08 11.57
CA CYS A 62 7.02 2.37 10.47
C CYS A 62 6.60 3.55 9.60
N ILE A 63 5.39 4.05 9.78
CA ILE A 63 4.87 5.32 9.23
C ILE A 63 3.91 5.97 10.22
N SER A 64 3.84 7.30 10.19
CA SER A 64 2.88 8.06 11.01
C SER A 64 1.43 7.86 10.53
N LYS A 65 0.46 8.11 11.42
CA LYS A 65 -0.98 8.13 11.10
C LYS A 65 -1.28 9.07 9.92
N ARG A 66 -0.68 10.27 9.88
CA ARG A 66 -0.83 11.23 8.78
C ARG A 66 -0.38 10.63 7.45
N THR A 67 0.78 9.96 7.44
CA THR A 67 1.32 9.31 6.24
C THR A 67 0.46 8.13 5.79
N ALA A 68 -0.01 7.29 6.72
CA ALA A 68 -0.89 6.17 6.42
C ALA A 68 -2.21 6.66 5.81
N ARG A 69 -2.86 7.64 6.44
CA ARG A 69 -4.12 8.24 5.97
C ARG A 69 -3.97 8.85 4.58
N GLY A 70 -2.90 9.62 4.33
CA GLY A 70 -2.64 10.21 3.00
C GLY A 70 -2.50 9.16 1.89
N ARG A 71 -1.85 8.02 2.18
CA ARG A 71 -1.72 6.92 1.22
C ARG A 71 -3.03 6.19 0.98
N LEU A 72 -3.82 5.95 2.02
CA LEU A 72 -5.15 5.33 1.88
C LEU A 72 -6.12 6.25 1.12
N LEU A 73 -6.07 7.57 1.31
CA LEU A 73 -6.84 8.53 0.54
C LEU A 73 -6.47 8.51 -0.95
N LEU A 74 -5.16 8.45 -1.27
CA LEU A 74 -4.72 8.30 -2.65
C LEU A 74 -5.22 6.98 -3.25
N LEU A 75 -5.08 5.87 -2.51
CA LEU A 75 -5.55 4.56 -2.95
C LEU A 75 -7.06 4.55 -3.21
N TYR A 76 -7.84 5.17 -2.32
CA TYR A 76 -9.28 5.38 -2.49
C TYR A 76 -9.60 6.16 -3.76
N ARG A 77 -8.89 7.26 -4.03
CA ARG A 77 -9.07 8.06 -5.25
C ARG A 77 -8.80 7.25 -6.51
N LEU A 78 -7.78 6.39 -6.51
CA LEU A 78 -7.40 5.56 -7.65
C LEU A 78 -8.38 4.41 -7.94
N THR A 79 -9.38 4.17 -7.08
CA THR A 79 -10.50 3.25 -7.40
C THR A 79 -11.46 3.83 -8.44
N TYR A 80 -11.43 5.15 -8.68
CA TYR A 80 -12.34 5.80 -9.63
C TYR A 80 -11.72 5.84 -11.04
N PRO A 81 -12.42 5.33 -12.07
CA PRO A 81 -12.01 5.40 -13.48
C PRO A 81 -11.59 6.77 -14.01
N ARG A 82 -12.13 7.85 -13.45
CA ARG A 82 -11.76 9.22 -13.81
C ARG A 82 -10.31 9.59 -13.44
N TYR A 83 -9.77 8.93 -12.41
CA TYR A 83 -8.40 9.17 -11.92
C TYR A 83 -7.43 8.02 -12.25
N ASN A 84 -7.96 6.83 -12.50
CA ASN A 84 -7.20 5.69 -12.98
C ASN A 84 -8.00 4.98 -14.08
N ARG A 85 -7.64 5.22 -15.35
CA ARG A 85 -8.35 4.61 -16.49
C ARG A 85 -8.32 3.08 -16.43
N LYS A 86 -7.28 2.47 -15.83
CA LYS A 86 -7.15 1.01 -15.69
C LYS A 86 -8.16 0.41 -14.72
N ALA A 87 -8.61 1.19 -13.72
CA ALA A 87 -9.69 0.77 -12.83
C ALA A 87 -11.02 0.51 -13.58
N ARG A 88 -11.18 0.96 -14.84
CA ARG A 88 -12.34 0.58 -15.69
C ARG A 88 -12.42 -0.93 -15.93
N ARG A 89 -11.29 -1.64 -15.92
CA ARG A 89 -11.22 -3.10 -16.07
C ARG A 89 -11.79 -3.85 -14.86
N ILE A 90 -11.96 -3.15 -13.73
CA ILE A 90 -12.50 -3.72 -12.50
C ILE A 90 -14.02 -3.48 -12.46
N PRO A 91 -14.84 -4.53 -12.22
CA PRO A 91 -16.29 -4.39 -12.09
C PRO A 91 -16.68 -3.32 -11.06
N ALA A 92 -17.74 -2.57 -11.35
CA ALA A 92 -18.18 -1.46 -10.50
C ALA A 92 -18.49 -1.90 -9.06
N SER A 93 -19.11 -3.07 -8.90
CA SER A 93 -19.38 -3.70 -7.60
C SER A 93 -18.09 -3.97 -6.82
N THR A 94 -17.05 -4.47 -7.49
CA THR A 94 -15.74 -4.71 -6.88
C THR A 94 -15.07 -3.39 -6.49
N ARG A 95 -15.13 -2.36 -7.34
CA ARG A 95 -14.64 -1.02 -6.99
C ARG A 95 -15.37 -0.41 -5.80
N ARG A 96 -16.67 -0.69 -5.63
CA ARG A 96 -17.44 -0.28 -4.44
C ARG A 96 -16.92 -0.97 -3.18
N ARG A 97 -16.75 -2.29 -3.22
CA ARG A 97 -16.18 -3.06 -2.09
C ARG A 97 -14.79 -2.57 -1.70
N LEU A 98 -13.90 -2.32 -2.67
CA LEU A 98 -12.58 -1.76 -2.41
C LEU A 98 -12.65 -0.41 -1.68
N ARG A 99 -13.60 0.46 -2.07
CA ARG A 99 -13.81 1.75 -1.40
C ARG A 99 -14.25 1.60 0.05
N GLU A 100 -15.13 0.63 0.33
CA GLU A 100 -15.58 0.31 1.69
C GLU A 100 -14.44 -0.26 2.54
N GLU A 101 -13.66 -1.21 1.99
CA GLU A 101 -12.46 -1.77 2.63
C GLU A 101 -11.46 -0.66 3.02
N ILE A 102 -11.18 0.27 2.11
CA ILE A 102 -10.25 1.38 2.34
C ILE A 102 -10.80 2.37 3.37
N ARG A 103 -12.11 2.68 3.36
CA ARG A 103 -12.74 3.56 4.37
C ARG A 103 -12.63 2.98 5.77
N ARG A 104 -12.99 1.71 5.95
CA ARG A 104 -12.86 1.00 7.23
C ARG A 104 -11.43 1.02 7.73
N ALA A 105 -10.46 0.81 6.84
CA ALA A 105 -9.05 0.89 7.23
C ALA A 105 -8.65 2.29 7.72
N MET A 106 -9.14 3.37 7.09
CA MET A 106 -8.88 4.75 7.53
C MET A 106 -9.52 5.08 8.88
N GLU A 107 -10.68 4.50 9.20
CA GLU A 107 -11.34 4.62 10.51
C GLU A 107 -10.55 3.88 11.60
N SER A 108 -9.89 2.77 11.24
CA SER A 108 -9.09 1.94 12.14
C SER A 108 -7.62 2.39 12.33
N LEU A 109 -7.22 3.54 11.77
CA LEU A 109 -5.88 4.12 11.98
C LEU A 109 -5.81 4.80 13.35
#